data_AF-A0AB37HWT8-F1
#
_entry.id   AF-A0AB37HWT8-F1
#
_cell.length_a   1.000
_cell.length_b   1.000
_cell.length_c   1.000
_cell.angle_alpha   90.00
_cell.angle_beta   90.00
_cell.angle_gamma   90.00
#
_symmetry.space_group_name_H-M   'P 1'
#
loop_
_entity.id
_entity.type
_entity.pdbx_description
1 polymer ?
#
loop_
_entity_poly.entity_id
_entity_poly.type
_entity_poly.pdbx_seq_one_letter_code
_entity_poly.pdbx_strand_id
1 'polypeptide(L)'
;MDQEQLIRQIMSEVMKSLGNDSVSFAKNAPAPAAPAQAPAAGTRRIGRDEYPLAEKHPELVKTNTGKALDELTFEDVKAGKLSPLDFRISSETLELQAQVADADGRQTLARNLRRAAELVAVPDARLLEIYNALRPYRSTKAELYEIADELEGQYGAKVSAGFVREAADVYEARGRLRED
;
A
#
# COMPACT_ATOMS: atom_id res chain seq x y z
N MET A 1 -21.84 -19.11 28.28
CA MET A 1 -21.95 -18.59 26.90
C MET A 1 -20.75 -19.11 26.15
N ASP A 2 -20.96 -20.19 25.40
CA ASP A 2 -19.90 -20.95 24.74
C ASP A 2 -19.51 -20.26 23.43
N GLN A 3 -18.20 -20.03 23.21
CA GLN A 3 -17.69 -19.29 22.05
C GLN A 3 -18.10 -19.94 20.72
N GLU A 4 -18.31 -21.26 20.71
CA GLU A 4 -18.78 -21.97 19.52
C GLU A 4 -20.21 -21.59 19.11
N GLN A 5 -21.09 -21.27 20.07
CA GLN A 5 -22.46 -20.85 19.78
C GLN A 5 -22.48 -19.45 19.17
N LEU A 6 -21.62 -18.56 19.64
CA LEU A 6 -21.49 -17.20 19.10
C LEU A 6 -20.97 -17.23 17.66
N ILE A 7 -19.99 -18.08 17.37
CA ILE A 7 -19.44 -18.25 16.01
C ILE A 7 -20.51 -18.80 15.06
N ARG A 8 -21.30 -19.81 15.48
CA ARG A 8 -22.38 -20.35 14.66
C ARG A 8 -23.47 -19.32 14.35
N GLN A 9 -23.80 -18.48 15.33
CA GLN A 9 -24.79 -17.44 15.17
C GLN A 9 -24.33 -16.39 14.15
N ILE A 10 -23.09 -15.90 14.28
CA ILE A 10 -22.47 -14.97 13.33
C ILE A 10 -22.42 -15.57 11.91
N MET A 11 -22.00 -16.84 11.76
CA MET A 11 -21.95 -17.50 10.45
C MET A 11 -23.33 -17.66 9.81
N SER A 12 -24.37 -17.95 10.61
CA SER A 12 -25.74 -18.05 10.11
C SER A 12 -26.31 -16.70 9.65
N GLU A 13 -25.95 -15.61 10.35
CA GLU A 13 -26.36 -14.25 10.01
C GLU A 13 -25.72 -13.81 8.68
N VAL A 14 -24.43 -14.11 8.48
CA VAL A 14 -23.67 -13.79 7.26
C VAL A 14 -24.17 -14.60 6.06
N MET A 15 -24.49 -15.88 6.23
CA MET A 15 -25.08 -16.70 5.17
C MET A 15 -26.48 -16.23 4.77
N LYS A 16 -27.20 -15.59 5.70
CA LYS A 16 -28.52 -15.01 5.44
C LYS A 16 -28.42 -13.69 4.67
N SER A 17 -27.36 -12.91 4.86
CA SER A 17 -27.13 -11.66 4.10
C SER A 17 -26.54 -11.90 2.70
N LEU A 18 -25.91 -13.05 2.47
CA LEU A 18 -25.40 -13.47 1.15
C LEU A 18 -26.50 -14.00 0.21
N GLY A 19 -27.73 -14.14 0.69
CA GLY A 19 -28.82 -14.76 -0.05
C GLY A 19 -29.62 -13.87 -1.00
N ASN A 20 -29.26 -12.59 -1.23
CA ASN A 20 -30.18 -11.70 -1.95
C ASN A 20 -29.63 -10.59 -2.85
N ASP A 21 -28.38 -10.63 -3.31
CA ASP A 21 -27.93 -9.74 -4.41
C ASP A 21 -27.17 -10.54 -5.48
N SER A 22 -27.79 -10.68 -6.64
CA SER A 22 -27.21 -11.33 -7.83
C SER A 22 -26.34 -10.34 -8.61
N VAL A 23 -25.02 -10.42 -8.49
CA VAL A 23 -24.08 -9.76 -9.39
C VAL A 23 -23.65 -10.75 -10.48
N SER A 24 -23.96 -10.47 -11.74
CA SER A 24 -23.56 -11.30 -12.87
C SER A 24 -22.24 -10.81 -13.46
N PHE A 25 -21.29 -11.73 -13.67
CA PHE A 25 -19.99 -11.46 -14.26
C PHE A 25 -19.91 -12.13 -15.64
N ALA A 26 -19.88 -11.32 -16.71
CA ALA A 26 -19.63 -11.81 -18.06
C ALA A 26 -18.11 -11.81 -18.34
N LYS A 27 -17.60 -12.99 -18.71
CA LYS A 27 -16.18 -13.28 -18.97
C LYS A 27 -15.82 -12.91 -20.41
N ASN A 28 -14.86 -12.02 -20.62
CA ASN A 28 -14.17 -11.86 -21.91
C ASN A 28 -12.73 -12.37 -21.79
N ALA A 29 -12.28 -13.11 -22.81
CA ALA A 29 -10.99 -13.79 -22.85
C ALA A 29 -9.85 -12.87 -23.34
N PRO A 30 -8.58 -13.14 -22.97
CA PRO A 30 -7.50 -12.15 -23.03
C PRO A 30 -6.59 -12.28 -24.26
N ALA A 31 -5.79 -11.23 -24.49
CA ALA A 31 -4.63 -11.20 -25.37
C ALA A 31 -3.41 -10.60 -24.60
N PRO A 32 -2.15 -10.73 -25.08
CA PRO A 32 -1.02 -11.35 -24.40
C PRO A 32 -0.06 -10.36 -23.69
N ALA A 33 0.84 -10.86 -22.84
CA ALA A 33 1.78 -10.02 -22.09
C ALA A 33 3.23 -10.08 -22.62
N ALA A 34 3.79 -8.90 -22.92
CA ALA A 34 5.22 -8.60 -22.97
C ALA A 34 5.52 -7.45 -21.98
N PRO A 35 6.74 -7.36 -21.41
CA PRO A 35 7.02 -6.54 -20.24
C PRO A 35 7.22 -5.07 -20.62
N ALA A 36 6.63 -4.14 -19.86
CA ALA A 36 6.82 -2.72 -20.11
C ALA A 36 7.12 -1.93 -18.82
N GLN A 37 8.17 -1.12 -18.96
CA GLN A 37 8.79 -0.18 -18.04
C GLN A 37 7.83 0.94 -17.60
N ALA A 38 8.21 1.63 -16.51
CA ALA A 38 7.51 2.78 -15.95
C ALA A 38 7.25 3.89 -16.99
N PRO A 39 6.02 4.44 -17.11
CA PRO A 39 5.77 5.54 -18.02
C PRO A 39 6.04 6.90 -17.38
N ALA A 40 6.62 7.77 -18.22
CA ALA A 40 6.94 9.17 -17.96
C ALA A 40 5.71 10.10 -18.00
N ALA A 41 5.92 11.29 -17.44
CA ALA A 41 5.04 12.46 -17.36
C ALA A 41 4.06 12.64 -18.54
N GLY A 42 2.78 12.37 -18.28
CA GLY A 42 1.64 12.63 -19.16
C GLY A 42 0.31 12.12 -18.61
N THR A 43 0.23 11.90 -17.30
CA THR A 43 -0.79 11.07 -16.67
C THR A 43 -2.09 11.85 -16.44
N ARG A 44 -3.20 11.31 -16.95
CA ARG A 44 -4.58 11.68 -16.56
C ARG A 44 -4.66 11.85 -15.04
N ARG A 45 -5.00 13.04 -14.55
CA ARG A 45 -5.25 13.26 -13.12
C ARG A 45 -6.60 12.66 -12.74
N ILE A 46 -6.62 11.85 -11.69
CA ILE A 46 -7.85 11.26 -11.16
C ILE A 46 -8.54 12.25 -10.22
N GLY A 47 -9.80 12.54 -10.50
CA GLY A 47 -10.66 13.40 -9.67
C GLY A 47 -11.44 12.63 -8.60
N ARG A 48 -12.11 13.37 -7.70
CA ARG A 48 -12.98 12.81 -6.66
C ARG A 48 -14.09 11.91 -7.25
N ASP A 49 -14.68 12.32 -8.37
CA ASP A 49 -15.81 11.61 -8.99
C ASP A 49 -15.42 10.30 -9.66
N GLU A 50 -14.11 10.03 -9.79
CA GLU A 50 -13.56 8.77 -10.33
C GLU A 50 -13.32 7.72 -9.22
N TYR A 51 -13.54 8.08 -7.95
CA TYR A 51 -13.54 7.13 -6.82
C TYR A 51 -14.93 6.51 -6.60
N PRO A 52 -15.07 5.23 -6.20
CA PRO A 52 -14.00 4.25 -5.93
C PRO A 52 -13.36 3.66 -7.20
N LEU A 53 -12.02 3.56 -7.20
CA LEU A 53 -11.27 3.09 -8.38
C LEU A 53 -11.60 1.65 -8.79
N ALA A 54 -11.85 0.76 -7.83
CA ALA A 54 -12.17 -0.64 -8.15
C ALA A 54 -13.49 -0.80 -8.93
N GLU A 55 -14.42 0.17 -8.81
CA GLU A 55 -15.71 0.13 -9.50
C GLU A 55 -15.69 0.95 -10.79
N LYS A 56 -15.07 2.14 -10.76
CA LYS A 56 -15.11 3.10 -11.86
C LYS A 56 -13.94 2.95 -12.84
N HIS A 57 -12.79 2.52 -12.34
CA HIS A 57 -11.53 2.39 -13.10
C HIS A 57 -10.72 1.15 -12.69
N PRO A 58 -11.31 -0.06 -12.70
CA PRO A 58 -10.62 -1.29 -12.30
C PRO A 58 -9.34 -1.54 -13.12
N GLU A 59 -9.30 -1.06 -14.37
CA GLU A 59 -8.14 -1.16 -15.26
C GLU A 59 -6.90 -0.40 -14.78
N LEU A 60 -7.09 0.60 -13.91
CA LEU A 60 -6.01 1.38 -13.33
C LEU A 60 -5.44 0.75 -12.05
N VAL A 61 -6.20 -0.17 -11.42
CA VAL A 61 -5.79 -0.79 -10.16
C VAL A 61 -4.97 -2.04 -10.46
N LYS A 62 -3.70 -2.00 -10.07
CA LYS A 62 -2.77 -3.11 -10.22
C LYS A 62 -2.12 -3.47 -8.89
N THR A 63 -1.75 -4.73 -8.78
CA THR A 63 -0.95 -5.24 -7.68
C THR A 63 0.50 -4.75 -7.83
N ASN A 64 1.29 -4.86 -6.77
CA ASN A 64 2.71 -4.55 -6.82
C ASN A 64 3.49 -5.46 -7.80
N THR A 65 2.97 -6.64 -8.10
CA THR A 65 3.52 -7.55 -9.11
C THR A 65 3.00 -7.27 -10.53
N GLY A 66 2.15 -6.26 -10.69
CA GLY A 66 1.61 -5.81 -11.98
C GLY A 66 0.34 -6.53 -12.44
N LYS A 67 -0.23 -7.42 -11.63
CA LYS A 67 -1.48 -8.14 -11.95
C LYS A 67 -2.68 -7.22 -11.86
N ALA A 68 -3.67 -7.45 -12.72
CA ALA A 68 -4.96 -6.80 -12.63
C ALA A 68 -5.85 -7.46 -11.56
N LEU A 69 -6.92 -6.76 -11.15
CA LEU A 69 -7.84 -7.26 -10.10
C LEU A 69 -8.58 -8.54 -10.51
N ASP A 70 -8.89 -8.71 -11.80
CA ASP A 70 -9.59 -9.88 -12.33
C ASP A 70 -8.70 -11.15 -12.40
N GLU A 71 -7.38 -10.98 -12.34
CA GLU A 71 -6.43 -12.10 -12.20
C GLU A 71 -6.38 -12.66 -10.77
N LEU A 72 -6.93 -11.96 -9.78
CA LEU A 72 -6.92 -12.37 -8.38
C LEU A 72 -8.08 -13.33 -8.07
N THR A 73 -8.04 -14.52 -8.67
CA THR A 73 -9.11 -15.51 -8.57
C THR A 73 -8.84 -16.58 -7.50
N PHE A 74 -9.91 -17.11 -6.91
CA PHE A 74 -9.81 -18.23 -5.95
C PHE A 74 -9.18 -19.49 -6.59
N GLU A 75 -9.48 -19.73 -7.87
CA GLU A 75 -8.91 -20.85 -8.63
C GLU A 75 -7.38 -20.73 -8.74
N ASP A 76 -6.88 -19.53 -9.05
CA ASP A 76 -5.44 -19.30 -9.19
C ASP A 76 -4.70 -19.29 -7.85
N VAL A 77 -5.37 -18.86 -6.76
CA VAL A 77 -4.86 -19.07 -5.39
C VAL A 77 -4.74 -20.56 -5.08
N LYS A 78 -5.79 -21.35 -5.32
CA LYS A 78 -5.79 -22.79 -5.04
C LYS A 78 -4.78 -23.54 -5.90
N ALA A 79 -4.57 -23.10 -7.14
CA ALA A 79 -3.58 -23.65 -8.06
C ALA A 79 -2.14 -23.23 -7.72
N GLY A 80 -1.93 -22.35 -6.74
CA GLY A 80 -0.61 -21.85 -6.36
C GLY A 80 0.02 -20.89 -7.38
N LYS A 81 -0.76 -20.33 -8.30
CA LYS A 81 -0.29 -19.34 -9.29
C LYS A 81 -0.20 -17.93 -8.70
N LEU A 82 -0.93 -17.68 -7.61
CA LEU A 82 -0.89 -16.43 -6.86
C LEU A 82 -0.14 -16.63 -5.55
N SER A 83 0.74 -15.68 -5.27
CA SER A 83 1.51 -15.57 -4.04
C SER A 83 0.96 -14.44 -3.15
N PRO A 84 1.31 -14.38 -1.86
CA PRO A 84 0.97 -13.25 -1.01
C PRO A 84 1.47 -11.89 -1.54
N LEU A 85 2.53 -11.87 -2.37
CA LEU A 85 3.05 -10.65 -2.97
C LEU A 85 2.10 -10.06 -4.03
N ASP A 86 1.28 -10.91 -4.65
CA ASP A 86 0.27 -10.50 -5.62
C ASP A 86 -0.91 -9.78 -4.95
N PHE A 87 -1.04 -9.85 -3.62
CA PHE A 87 -2.09 -9.15 -2.87
C PHE A 87 -1.59 -7.85 -2.22
N ARG A 88 -0.49 -7.28 -2.74
CA ARG A 88 0.06 -6.00 -2.30
C ARG A 88 -0.36 -4.88 -3.23
N ILE A 89 -0.70 -3.72 -2.66
CA ILE A 89 -0.96 -2.49 -3.42
C ILE A 89 0.30 -2.02 -4.13
N SER A 90 0.15 -1.49 -5.35
CA SER A 90 1.26 -0.89 -6.09
C SER A 90 1.51 0.58 -5.69
N SER A 91 2.70 1.08 -5.97
CA SER A 91 3.05 2.49 -5.76
C SER A 91 2.18 3.42 -6.63
N GLU A 92 1.87 3.00 -7.86
CA GLU A 92 1.01 3.74 -8.79
C GLU A 92 -0.42 3.85 -8.25
N THR A 93 -0.97 2.76 -7.68
CA THR A 93 -2.31 2.78 -7.08
C THR A 93 -2.37 3.76 -5.90
N LEU A 94 -1.32 3.81 -5.06
CA LEU A 94 -1.23 4.80 -3.98
C LEU A 94 -1.15 6.24 -4.48
N GLU A 95 -0.46 6.51 -5.59
CA GLU A 95 -0.45 7.83 -6.23
C GLU A 95 -1.82 8.22 -6.79
N LEU A 96 -2.57 7.29 -7.42
CA LEU A 96 -3.94 7.56 -7.86
C LEU A 96 -4.84 7.91 -6.68
N GLN A 97 -4.72 7.19 -5.56
CA GLN A 97 -5.43 7.53 -4.32
C GLN A 97 -4.99 8.88 -3.74
N ALA A 98 -3.72 9.24 -3.85
CA ALA A 98 -3.23 10.56 -3.45
C ALA A 98 -3.84 11.68 -4.30
N GLN A 99 -4.03 11.47 -5.61
CA GLN A 99 -4.71 12.42 -6.48
C GLN A 99 -6.19 12.61 -6.10
N VAL A 100 -6.90 11.51 -5.82
CA VAL A 100 -8.27 11.56 -5.30
C VAL A 100 -8.32 12.36 -3.98
N ALA A 101 -7.37 12.11 -3.07
CA ALA A 101 -7.29 12.83 -1.81
C ALA A 101 -7.02 14.34 -2.00
N ASP A 102 -6.13 14.72 -2.92
CA ASP A 102 -5.89 16.13 -3.28
C ASP A 102 -7.14 16.77 -3.89
N ALA A 103 -7.85 16.07 -4.77
CA ALA A 103 -9.07 16.54 -5.41
C ALA A 103 -10.21 16.75 -4.40
N ASP A 104 -10.21 16.01 -3.28
CA ASP A 104 -11.16 16.17 -2.17
C ASP A 104 -10.64 17.10 -1.05
N GLY A 105 -9.56 17.85 -1.31
CA GLY A 105 -9.01 18.84 -0.38
C GLY A 105 -8.24 18.24 0.82
N ARG A 106 -7.92 16.95 0.81
CA ARG A 106 -7.20 16.24 1.89
C ARG A 106 -5.70 16.16 1.62
N GLN A 107 -5.03 17.31 1.55
CA GLN A 107 -3.61 17.41 1.19
C GLN A 107 -2.66 16.60 2.11
N THR A 108 -2.94 16.56 3.42
CA THR A 108 -2.14 15.78 4.39
C THR A 108 -2.27 14.27 4.14
N LEU A 109 -3.45 13.81 3.76
CA LEU A 109 -3.69 12.41 3.38
C LEU A 109 -2.95 12.09 2.08
N ALA A 110 -3.04 12.97 1.08
CA ALA A 110 -2.34 12.79 -0.18
C ALA A 110 -0.81 12.69 0.01
N ARG A 111 -0.23 13.58 0.83
CA ARG A 111 1.19 13.50 1.23
C ARG A 111 1.54 12.18 1.91
N ASN A 112 0.68 11.70 2.81
CA ASN A 112 0.89 10.41 3.47
C ASN A 112 0.86 9.24 2.46
N LEU A 113 -0.08 9.23 1.53
CA LEU A 113 -0.20 8.21 0.49
C LEU A 113 1.00 8.21 -0.45
N ARG A 114 1.53 9.38 -0.83
CA ARG A 114 2.77 9.47 -1.63
C ARG A 114 3.99 8.95 -0.91
N ARG A 115 4.12 9.26 0.38
CA ARG A 115 5.18 8.67 1.22
C ARG A 115 5.00 7.14 1.31
N ALA A 116 3.77 6.66 1.47
CA ALA A 116 3.50 5.22 1.45
C ALA A 116 3.85 4.57 0.11
N ALA A 117 3.65 5.27 -1.02
CA ALA A 117 4.00 4.78 -2.34
C ALA A 117 5.50 4.53 -2.50
N GLU A 118 6.36 5.39 -1.92
CA GLU A 118 7.80 5.17 -1.87
C GLU A 118 8.18 3.90 -1.08
N LEU A 119 7.42 3.59 -0.03
CA LEU A 119 7.70 2.47 0.88
C LEU A 119 7.25 1.11 0.34
N VAL A 120 6.52 1.06 -0.78
CA VAL A 120 6.12 -0.20 -1.44
C VAL A 120 7.34 -1.04 -1.86
N ALA A 121 8.44 -0.38 -2.21
CA ALA A 121 9.69 -1.04 -2.58
C ALA A 121 10.50 -1.56 -1.38
N VAL A 122 10.17 -1.13 -0.15
CA VAL A 122 10.91 -1.51 1.06
C VAL A 122 10.39 -2.85 1.58
N PRO A 123 11.25 -3.86 1.81
CA PRO A 123 10.82 -5.15 2.36
C PRO A 123 10.17 -5.01 3.75
N ASP A 124 9.16 -5.83 4.06
CA ASP A 124 8.39 -5.74 5.32
C ASP A 124 9.28 -5.80 6.57
N ALA A 125 10.25 -6.70 6.59
CA ALA A 125 11.20 -6.84 7.70
C ALA A 125 11.99 -5.54 7.90
N ARG A 126 12.48 -4.96 6.79
CA ARG A 126 13.22 -3.71 6.82
C ARG A 126 12.34 -2.54 7.26
N LEU A 127 11.07 -2.51 6.83
CA LEU A 127 10.12 -1.49 7.26
C LEU A 127 9.88 -1.54 8.78
N LEU A 128 9.81 -2.75 9.37
CA LEU A 128 9.71 -2.93 10.81
C LEU A 128 10.99 -2.51 11.55
N GLU A 129 12.17 -2.76 10.98
CA GLU A 129 13.44 -2.28 11.54
C GLU A 129 13.49 -0.75 11.59
N ILE A 130 13.14 -0.09 10.48
CA ILE A 130 13.09 1.38 10.39
C ILE A 130 12.06 1.95 11.38
N TYR A 131 10.88 1.34 11.47
CA TYR A 131 9.88 1.72 12.47
C TYR A 131 10.42 1.61 13.89
N ASN A 132 11.10 0.50 14.22
CA ASN A 132 11.68 0.33 15.54
C ASN A 132 12.82 1.31 15.82
N ALA A 133 13.67 1.62 14.84
CA ALA A 133 14.72 2.62 14.95
C ALA A 133 14.18 4.02 15.26
N LEU A 134 13.02 4.38 14.69
CA LEU A 134 12.34 5.64 14.95
C LEU A 134 11.65 5.71 16.32
N ARG A 135 11.57 4.63 17.09
CA ARG A 135 10.99 4.68 18.45
C ARG A 135 11.96 5.38 19.41
N PRO A 136 11.45 6.04 20.47
CA PRO A 136 12.30 6.72 21.44
C PRO A 136 13.41 5.82 21.99
N TYR A 137 14.62 6.36 22.08
CA TYR A 137 15.81 5.73 22.67
C TYR A 137 16.31 4.47 21.96
N ARG A 138 15.98 4.30 20.67
CA ARG A 138 16.41 3.13 19.90
C ARG A 138 17.64 3.37 19.06
N SER A 139 17.77 4.56 18.50
CA SER A 139 18.84 4.87 17.58
C SER A 139 19.64 6.11 17.95
N THR A 140 20.90 6.13 17.52
CA THR A 140 21.72 7.34 17.50
C THR A 140 21.34 8.21 16.31
N LYS A 141 21.81 9.46 16.31
CA LYS A 141 21.61 10.36 15.15
C LYS A 141 22.22 9.78 13.88
N ALA A 142 23.43 9.22 13.97
CA ALA A 142 24.13 8.64 12.84
C ALA A 142 23.36 7.46 12.23
N GLU A 143 22.88 6.53 13.06
CA GLU A 143 22.06 5.39 12.60
C GLU A 143 20.79 5.85 11.86
N LEU A 144 20.12 6.90 12.32
CA LEU A 144 18.95 7.45 11.63
C LEU A 144 19.31 8.11 10.28
N TYR A 145 20.45 8.79 10.20
CA TYR A 145 20.93 9.35 8.94
C TYR A 145 21.33 8.25 7.94
N GLU A 146 21.95 7.15 8.41
CA GLU A 146 22.24 5.98 7.58
C GLU A 146 20.95 5.33 7.03
N ILE A 147 19.91 5.22 7.86
CA ILE A 147 18.58 4.76 7.41
C ILE A 147 18.01 5.70 6.33
N ALA A 148 18.14 7.02 6.52
CA ALA A 148 17.67 7.97 5.53
C ALA A 148 18.42 7.86 4.20
N ASP A 149 19.75 7.69 4.25
CA ASP A 149 20.59 7.53 3.07
C ASP A 149 20.30 6.20 2.35
N GLU A 150 20.00 5.13 3.09
CA GLU A 150 19.52 3.87 2.53
C GLU A 150 18.16 4.04 1.82
N LEU A 151 17.20 4.71 2.47
CA LEU A 151 15.87 5.00 1.91
C LEU A 151 15.97 5.76 0.58
N GLU A 152 16.78 6.82 0.55
CA GLU A 152 16.97 7.63 -0.65
C GLU A 152 17.78 6.92 -1.74
N GLY A 153 18.88 6.26 -1.37
CA GLY A 153 19.82 5.67 -2.30
C GLY A 153 19.37 4.33 -2.88
N GLN A 154 18.85 3.42 -2.05
CA GLN A 154 18.49 2.06 -2.48
C GLN A 154 17.06 1.96 -2.99
N TYR A 155 16.12 2.67 -2.34
CA TYR A 155 14.70 2.57 -2.64
C TYR A 155 14.14 3.78 -3.38
N GLY A 156 14.92 4.85 -3.55
CA GLY A 156 14.45 6.10 -4.16
C GLY A 156 13.40 6.84 -3.30
N ALA A 157 13.29 6.50 -2.02
CA ALA A 157 12.27 6.99 -1.10
C ALA A 157 12.65 8.35 -0.49
N LYS A 158 12.70 9.39 -1.34
CA LYS A 158 13.23 10.72 -1.00
C LYS A 158 12.42 11.43 0.09
N VAL A 159 11.09 11.37 0.02
CA VAL A 159 10.22 12.00 1.01
C VAL A 159 10.35 11.28 2.35
N SER A 160 10.42 9.95 2.33
CA SER A 160 10.61 9.11 3.51
C SER A 160 11.98 9.34 4.16
N ALA A 161 13.05 9.42 3.35
CA ALA A 161 14.39 9.76 3.81
C ALA A 161 14.44 11.14 4.48
N GLY A 162 13.86 12.17 3.84
CA GLY A 162 13.75 13.50 4.43
C GLY A 162 13.02 13.50 5.77
N PHE A 163 11.94 12.72 5.89
CA PHE A 163 11.22 12.54 7.15
C PHE A 163 12.08 11.92 8.25
N VAL A 164 12.92 10.93 7.92
CA VAL A 164 13.84 10.30 8.90
C VAL A 164 14.95 11.28 9.32
N ARG A 165 15.50 12.07 8.41
CA ARG A 165 16.50 13.11 8.74
C ARG A 165 15.93 14.17 9.68
N GLU A 166 14.73 14.65 9.39
CA GLU A 166 14.00 15.58 10.26
C GLU A 166 13.77 14.97 11.65
N ALA A 167 13.36 13.70 11.72
CA ALA A 167 13.19 13.00 12.99
C ALA A 167 14.50 12.92 13.78
N ALA A 168 15.63 12.62 13.12
CA ALA A 168 16.93 12.55 13.77
C ALA A 168 17.35 13.89 14.41
N ASP A 169 17.16 15.00 13.71
CA ASP A 169 17.46 16.34 14.21
C ASP A 169 16.52 16.73 15.37
N VAL A 170 15.22 16.42 15.25
CA VAL A 170 14.26 16.65 16.33
C VAL A 170 14.57 15.80 17.56
N TYR A 171 15.01 14.55 17.37
CA TYR A 171 15.28 13.64 18.48
C TYR A 171 16.52 14.08 19.27
N GLU A 172 17.54 14.60 18.60
CA GLU A 172 18.70 15.23 19.24
C GLU A 172 18.26 16.43 20.10
N ALA A 173 17.51 17.36 19.51
CA ALA A 173 17.05 18.57 20.20
C ALA A 173 16.09 18.28 21.38
N ARG A 174 15.46 17.10 21.41
CA ARG A 174 14.43 16.72 22.39
C ARG A 174 14.86 15.61 23.33
N GLY A 175 16.12 15.16 23.28
CA GLY A 175 16.63 14.08 24.13
C GLY A 175 15.87 12.75 23.93
N ARG A 176 15.66 12.34 22.68
CA ARG A 176 14.95 11.10 22.30
C ARG A 176 15.82 10.08 21.57
N LEU A 177 17.09 10.42 21.31
CA LEU A 177 18.07 9.46 20.81
C LEU A 177 18.47 8.48 21.91
N ARG A 178 19.01 7.32 21.51
CA ARG A 178 19.68 6.43 22.44
C ARG A 178 20.89 7.16 23.04
N GLU A 179 21.07 7.06 24.35
CA GLU A 179 22.29 7.47 25.04
C GLU A 179 23.21 6.25 25.00
N ASP A 180 24.39 6.40 24.39
CA ASP A 180 25.44 5.37 24.38
C ASP A 180 26.28 5.44 25.66
#